data_AF-A0A2W1BJN8-F1
#
_entry.id   AF-A0A2W1BJN8-F1
#
_cell.length_a   1.000
_cell.length_b   1.000
_cell.length_c   1.000
_cell.angle_alpha   90.00
_cell.angle_beta   90.00
_cell.angle_gamma   90.00
#
_symmetry.space_group_name_H-M   'P 1'
#
loop_
_entity.id
_entity.type
_entity.pdbx_description
1 polymer ?
#
loop_
_entity_poly.entity_id
_entity_poly.type
_entity_poly.pdbx_seq_one_letter_code
_entity_poly.pdbx_strand_id
1 'polypeptide(L)'
;MNSRNYRERLIDEVKKYPVLYDTQHENHRDIDVRDRCWLEISERLGANSEVLKREWKILRDSMRQALKRSKTGATTKSGLPCKKWRFQSRMAFVLPYMTIRRNPRFDKSRVKPDEAEASEQEGEAEAWEPPAPEHDSLELFFASVCQSAKRLPRKHQAALKRHVLDALLRAEADWEADQADSKADLNKDFD
;
A
#
# COMPACT_ATOMS: atom_id res chain seq x y z
N MET A 1 -14.48 -16.21 9.29
CA MET A 1 -14.07 -16.88 8.03
C MET A 1 -12.55 -16.91 7.96
N ASN A 2 -11.93 -18.04 7.60
CA ASN A 2 -10.47 -18.10 7.44
C ASN A 2 -10.00 -17.08 6.39
N SER A 3 -9.05 -16.20 6.75
CA SER A 3 -8.43 -15.20 5.86
C SER A 3 -7.96 -15.81 4.53
N ARG A 4 -7.53 -17.08 4.59
CA ARG A 4 -7.20 -17.91 3.43
C ARG A 4 -8.34 -18.07 2.42
N ASN A 5 -9.49 -18.55 2.87
CA ASN A 5 -10.65 -18.80 2.01
C ASN A 5 -11.21 -17.50 1.45
N TYR A 6 -11.13 -16.43 2.25
CA TYR A 6 -11.52 -15.10 1.83
C TYR A 6 -10.68 -14.59 0.66
N ARG A 7 -9.34 -14.71 0.74
CA ARG A 7 -8.43 -14.38 -0.37
C ARG A 7 -8.68 -15.21 -1.62
N GLU A 8 -9.00 -16.49 -1.48
CA GLU A 8 -9.34 -17.36 -2.63
C GLU A 8 -10.62 -16.88 -3.33
N ARG A 9 -11.66 -16.56 -2.57
CA ARG A 9 -12.92 -16.00 -3.11
C ARG A 9 -12.70 -14.64 -3.77
N LEU A 10 -11.87 -13.78 -3.17
CA LEU A 10 -11.52 -12.49 -3.76
C LEU A 10 -10.85 -12.67 -5.14
N ILE A 11 -9.89 -13.60 -5.24
CA ILE A 11 -9.21 -13.87 -6.52
C ILE A 11 -10.22 -14.37 -7.57
N ASP A 12 -11.12 -15.27 -7.17
CA ASP A 12 -12.13 -15.83 -8.08
C ASP A 12 -13.14 -14.78 -8.56
N GLU A 13 -13.56 -13.86 -7.70
CA GLU A 13 -14.42 -12.76 -8.10
C GLU A 13 -13.68 -11.77 -9.01
N VAL A 14 -12.48 -11.34 -8.66
CA VAL A 14 -11.68 -10.40 -9.49
C VAL A 14 -11.38 -10.99 -10.88
N LYS A 15 -11.18 -12.31 -10.97
CA LYS A 15 -10.96 -13.01 -12.25
C LYS A 15 -12.11 -12.81 -13.25
N LYS A 16 -13.34 -12.55 -12.77
CA LYS A 16 -14.52 -12.32 -13.63
C LYS A 16 -14.51 -10.93 -14.27
N TYR A 17 -13.68 -10.01 -13.79
CA TYR A 17 -13.66 -8.61 -14.24
C TYR A 17 -12.30 -8.24 -14.85
N PRO A 18 -12.09 -8.48 -16.16
CA PRO A 18 -10.86 -8.12 -16.87
C PRO A 18 -10.44 -6.67 -16.68
N VAL A 19 -11.41 -5.74 -16.58
CA VAL A 19 -11.17 -4.31 -16.34
C VAL A 19 -10.26 -4.04 -15.13
N LEU A 20 -10.26 -4.92 -14.12
CA LEU A 20 -9.48 -4.73 -12.89
C LEU A 20 -7.98 -5.07 -13.04
N TYR A 21 -7.61 -5.89 -14.03
CA TYR A 21 -6.25 -6.44 -14.14
C TYR A 21 -5.65 -6.39 -15.54
N ASP A 22 -6.48 -6.34 -16.58
CA ASP A 22 -6.05 -6.24 -17.97
C ASP A 22 -5.71 -4.78 -18.32
N THR A 23 -4.44 -4.50 -18.55
CA THR A 23 -3.95 -3.17 -18.90
C THR A 23 -4.24 -2.76 -20.34
N GLN A 24 -4.61 -3.71 -21.20
CA GLN A 24 -4.99 -3.49 -22.61
C GLN A 24 -6.50 -3.31 -22.78
N HIS A 25 -7.30 -3.58 -21.75
CA HIS A 25 -8.75 -3.41 -21.82
C HIS A 25 -9.11 -1.92 -21.99
N GLU A 26 -10.01 -1.62 -22.92
CA GLU A 26 -10.45 -0.26 -23.26
C GLU A 26 -10.88 0.55 -22.02
N ASN A 27 -11.70 -0.07 -21.19
CA ASN A 27 -12.21 0.51 -19.95
C ASN A 27 -11.24 0.47 -18.75
N HIS A 28 -10.01 -0.06 -18.88
CA HIS A 28 -9.07 -0.12 -17.76
C HIS A 28 -8.63 1.27 -17.27
N ARG A 29 -8.62 2.25 -18.19
CA ARG A 29 -8.28 3.65 -17.90
C ARG A 29 -9.44 4.40 -17.24
N ASP A 30 -10.66 3.89 -17.37
CA ASP A 30 -11.84 4.48 -16.77
C ASP A 30 -11.90 4.12 -15.28
N ILE A 31 -11.85 5.16 -14.44
CA ILE A 31 -11.87 5.00 -12.99
C ILE A 31 -13.27 4.57 -12.53
N ASP A 32 -14.32 5.09 -13.16
CA ASP A 32 -15.71 4.86 -12.75
C ASP A 32 -16.16 3.45 -13.12
N VAL A 33 -15.75 2.92 -14.27
CA VAL A 33 -15.99 1.50 -14.62
C VAL A 33 -15.29 0.59 -13.63
N ARG A 34 -14.03 0.88 -13.29
CA ARG A 34 -13.25 0.05 -12.37
C ARG A 34 -13.83 0.09 -10.95
N ASP A 35 -14.27 1.25 -10.49
CA ASP A 35 -14.90 1.40 -9.19
C ASP A 35 -16.27 0.70 -9.13
N ARG A 36 -17.06 0.73 -10.22
CA ARG A 36 -18.29 -0.09 -10.32
C ARG A 36 -18.00 -1.59 -10.20
N CYS A 37 -16.98 -2.11 -10.88
CA CYS A 37 -16.60 -3.51 -10.72
C CYS A 37 -16.18 -3.83 -9.27
N TRP A 38 -15.46 -2.93 -8.59
CA TRP A 38 -15.12 -3.12 -7.17
C TRP A 38 -16.34 -3.08 -6.26
N LEU A 39 -17.31 -2.23 -6.53
CA LEU A 39 -18.59 -2.19 -5.80
C LEU A 39 -19.35 -3.50 -5.96
N GLU A 40 -19.47 -4.04 -7.18
CA GLU A 40 -20.13 -5.32 -7.42
C GLU A 40 -19.44 -6.49 -6.68
N ILE A 41 -18.11 -6.50 -6.65
CA ILE A 41 -17.36 -7.51 -5.88
C ILE A 41 -17.58 -7.31 -4.36
N SER A 42 -17.66 -6.06 -3.92
CA SER A 42 -17.89 -5.68 -2.52
C SER A 42 -19.23 -6.17 -1.99
N GLU A 43 -20.28 -6.04 -2.81
CA GLU A 43 -21.62 -6.55 -2.51
C GLU A 43 -21.64 -8.08 -2.42
N ARG A 44 -20.93 -8.76 -3.33
CA ARG A 44 -20.86 -10.24 -3.33
C ARG A 44 -20.08 -10.81 -2.14
N LEU A 45 -19.00 -10.15 -1.74
CA LEU A 45 -18.16 -10.59 -0.62
C LEU A 45 -18.65 -10.06 0.73
N GLY A 46 -19.61 -9.14 0.74
CA GLY A 46 -20.12 -8.50 1.96
C GLY A 46 -19.05 -7.68 2.70
N ALA A 47 -18.12 -7.07 1.95
CA ALA A 47 -16.98 -6.36 2.52
C ALA A 47 -16.76 -5.03 1.80
N ASN A 48 -16.16 -4.05 2.47
CA ASN A 48 -15.92 -2.74 1.88
C ASN A 48 -14.99 -2.82 0.65
N SER A 49 -15.38 -2.17 -0.45
CA SER A 49 -14.61 -2.12 -1.70
C SER A 49 -13.16 -1.66 -1.50
N GLU A 50 -12.89 -0.75 -0.56
CA GLU A 50 -11.54 -0.27 -0.23
C GLU A 50 -10.67 -1.35 0.44
N VAL A 51 -11.27 -2.15 1.30
CA VAL A 51 -10.59 -3.30 1.94
C VAL A 51 -10.24 -4.36 0.88
N LEU A 52 -11.15 -4.61 -0.06
CA LEU A 52 -10.94 -5.54 -1.18
C LEU A 52 -9.85 -5.06 -2.14
N LYS A 53 -9.84 -3.77 -2.48
CA LYS A 53 -8.77 -3.14 -3.28
C LYS A 53 -7.41 -3.32 -2.60
N ARG A 54 -7.34 -3.14 -1.27
CA ARG A 54 -6.12 -3.33 -0.48
C ARG A 54 -5.66 -4.79 -0.49
N GLU A 55 -6.53 -5.73 -0.16
CA GLU A 55 -6.21 -7.17 -0.17
C GLU A 55 -5.76 -7.63 -1.57
N TRP A 56 -6.41 -7.14 -2.63
CA TRP A 56 -5.99 -7.42 -4.00
C TRP A 56 -4.60 -6.85 -4.32
N LYS A 57 -4.27 -5.65 -3.82
CA LYS A 57 -2.91 -5.09 -3.93
C LYS A 57 -1.88 -5.98 -3.24
N ILE A 58 -2.14 -6.39 -1.99
CA ILE A 58 -1.26 -7.30 -1.23
C ILE A 58 -1.04 -8.61 -1.97
N LEU A 59 -2.11 -9.20 -2.51
CA LEU A 59 -2.04 -10.42 -3.32
C LEU A 59 -1.16 -10.24 -4.56
N ARG A 60 -1.34 -9.15 -5.32
CA ARG A 60 -0.50 -8.87 -6.51
C ARG A 60 0.97 -8.64 -6.16
N ASP A 61 1.26 -7.98 -5.04
CA ASP A 61 2.63 -7.73 -4.61
C ASP A 61 3.30 -9.01 -4.10
N SER A 62 2.58 -9.85 -3.35
CA SER A 62 3.04 -11.19 -2.97
C SER A 62 3.32 -12.08 -4.19
N MET A 63 2.48 -11.98 -5.24
CA MET A 63 2.71 -12.65 -6.51
C MET A 63 4.00 -12.17 -7.20
N ARG A 64 4.22 -10.84 -7.28
CA ARG A 64 5.46 -10.27 -7.82
C ARG A 64 6.70 -10.76 -7.07
N GLN A 65 6.65 -10.76 -5.74
CA GLN A 65 7.75 -11.24 -4.91
C GLN A 65 8.01 -12.74 -5.13
N ALA A 66 6.95 -13.55 -5.26
CA ALA A 66 7.07 -14.97 -5.57
C ALA A 66 7.72 -15.22 -6.93
N LEU A 67 7.32 -14.48 -7.98
CA LEU A 67 7.92 -14.57 -9.30
C LEU A 67 9.39 -14.13 -9.29
N LYS A 68 9.72 -13.06 -8.55
CA LYS A 68 11.11 -12.61 -8.37
C LYS A 68 11.97 -13.70 -7.73
N ARG A 69 11.50 -14.31 -6.63
CA ARG A 69 12.18 -15.44 -5.97
C ARG A 69 12.38 -16.63 -6.90
N SER A 70 11.36 -16.97 -7.68
CA SER A 70 11.43 -18.07 -8.66
C SER A 70 12.41 -17.78 -9.81
N LYS A 71 12.51 -16.53 -10.28
CA LYS A 71 13.35 -16.15 -11.41
C LYS A 71 14.82 -15.96 -11.03
N THR A 72 15.08 -15.54 -9.79
CA THR A 72 16.45 -15.38 -9.25
C THR A 72 17.05 -16.72 -8.80
N GLY A 73 16.35 -17.85 -8.96
CA GLY A 73 16.85 -19.17 -8.55
C GLY A 73 17.08 -19.26 -7.04
N ALA A 74 16.36 -18.47 -6.25
CA ALA A 74 16.56 -18.39 -4.81
C ALA A 74 16.27 -19.77 -4.19
N THR A 75 17.33 -20.45 -3.79
CA THR A 75 17.28 -21.62 -2.92
C THR A 75 16.97 -21.13 -1.50
N THR A 76 16.19 -21.90 -0.75
CA THR A 76 16.10 -21.65 0.70
C THR A 76 17.49 -21.84 1.32
N LYS A 77 17.70 -21.38 2.57
CA LYS A 77 18.94 -21.64 3.32
C LYS A 77 19.32 -23.14 3.39
N SER A 78 18.38 -24.02 3.05
CA SER A 78 18.51 -25.48 2.99
C SER A 78 18.76 -26.04 1.57
N GLY A 79 19.05 -25.20 0.56
CA GLY A 79 19.33 -25.65 -0.81
C GLY A 79 18.12 -26.12 -1.63
N LEU A 80 16.90 -26.06 -1.06
CA LEU A 80 15.68 -26.51 -1.72
C LEU A 80 15.10 -25.42 -2.64
N PRO A 81 14.47 -25.79 -3.77
CA PRO A 81 13.74 -24.84 -4.62
C PRO A 81 12.68 -24.08 -3.83
N CYS A 82 12.62 -22.75 -4.00
CA CYS A 82 11.55 -21.96 -3.40
C CYS A 82 10.16 -22.54 -3.75
N LYS A 83 9.37 -22.86 -2.71
CA LYS A 83 8.02 -23.41 -2.86
C LYS A 83 7.16 -22.45 -3.68
N LYS A 84 6.44 -23.01 -4.68
CA LYS A 84 5.47 -22.26 -5.50
C LYS A 84 4.49 -21.52 -4.58
N TRP A 85 4.24 -20.25 -4.88
CA TRP A 85 3.35 -19.45 -4.06
C TRP A 85 1.93 -20.01 -4.14
N ARG A 86 1.26 -20.11 -2.98
CA ARG A 86 0.04 -20.92 -2.86
C ARG A 86 -1.13 -20.42 -3.73
N PHE A 87 -1.16 -19.12 -4.05
CA PHE A 87 -2.15 -18.51 -4.94
C PHE A 87 -1.67 -18.37 -6.39
N GLN A 88 -0.47 -18.86 -6.72
CA GLN A 88 0.15 -18.70 -8.04
C GLN A 88 -0.73 -19.24 -9.16
N SER A 89 -1.29 -20.45 -9.01
CA SER A 89 -2.16 -21.04 -10.03
C SER A 89 -3.47 -20.26 -10.19
N ARG A 90 -4.05 -19.78 -9.08
CA ARG A 90 -5.32 -19.03 -9.11
C ARG A 90 -5.15 -17.62 -9.66
N MET A 91 -4.00 -16.98 -9.45
CA MET A 91 -3.70 -15.65 -9.98
C MET A 91 -2.99 -15.67 -11.35
N ALA A 92 -2.74 -16.85 -11.92
CA ALA A 92 -2.00 -16.99 -13.18
C ALA A 92 -2.62 -16.17 -14.34
N PHE A 93 -3.92 -15.94 -14.33
CA PHE A 93 -4.63 -15.12 -15.33
C PHE A 93 -4.17 -13.67 -15.39
N VAL A 94 -3.58 -13.14 -14.31
CA VAL A 94 -3.07 -11.77 -14.25
C VAL A 94 -1.69 -11.65 -14.92
N LEU A 95 -0.93 -12.76 -15.00
CA LEU A 95 0.46 -12.77 -15.47
C LEU A 95 0.66 -12.13 -16.86
N PRO A 96 -0.16 -12.42 -17.88
CA PRO A 96 0.02 -11.86 -19.22
C PRO A 96 -0.11 -10.32 -19.25
N TYR A 97 -0.93 -9.78 -18.35
CA TYR A 97 -1.27 -8.36 -18.30
C TYR A 97 -0.43 -7.58 -17.28
N MET A 98 0.36 -8.29 -16.48
CA MET A 98 1.18 -7.70 -15.44
C MET A 98 2.44 -7.11 -16.07
N THR A 99 2.37 -5.85 -16.50
CA THR A 99 3.56 -5.13 -16.95
C THR A 99 4.55 -5.06 -15.80
N ILE A 100 5.66 -5.79 -15.90
CA ILE A 100 6.83 -5.64 -15.03
C ILE A 100 7.45 -4.29 -15.42
N ARG A 101 6.86 -3.18 -14.95
CA ARG A 101 7.56 -1.90 -14.96
C ARG A 101 8.74 -2.07 -14.02
N ARG A 102 9.93 -2.30 -14.58
CA ARG A 102 11.20 -2.05 -13.87
C ARG A 102 11.13 -0.59 -13.44
N ASN A 103 10.80 -0.33 -12.18
CA ASN A 103 10.94 0.99 -11.58
C ASN A 103 12.44 1.17 -11.33
N PRO A 104 13.15 2.05 -12.06
CA PRO A 104 14.60 2.21 -11.88
C PRO A 104 14.95 2.94 -10.57
N ARG A 105 13.95 3.43 -9.82
CA ARG A 105 14.14 4.38 -8.72
C ARG A 105 14.19 3.77 -7.32
N PHE A 106 14.24 2.46 -7.18
CA PHE A 106 14.37 1.84 -5.87
C PHE A 106 15.43 0.74 -5.89
N ASP A 107 16.67 1.18 -6.06
CA ASP A 107 17.84 0.39 -5.74
C ASP A 107 18.57 1.06 -4.56
N LYS A 108 18.15 0.71 -3.34
CA LYS A 108 18.99 0.88 -2.15
C LYS A 108 19.74 -0.43 -1.95
N SER A 109 20.73 -0.68 -2.81
CA SER A 109 21.82 -1.61 -2.51
C SER A 109 23.15 -0.86 -2.59
N ARG A 110 23.54 -0.25 -1.47
CA ARG A 110 24.95 0.02 -1.19
C ARG A 110 25.17 0.06 0.32
N VAL A 111 25.36 -1.12 0.88
CA VAL A 111 26.06 -1.29 2.15
C VAL A 111 27.55 -1.08 1.86
N LYS A 112 28.21 -0.22 2.62
CA LYS A 112 29.60 -0.46 3.04
C LYS A 112 29.76 -0.08 4.52
N PRO A 113 30.63 -0.80 5.25
CA PRO A 113 30.73 -0.84 6.70
C PRO A 113 31.83 0.09 7.23
N ASP A 114 31.78 0.46 8.53
CA ASP A 114 32.70 -0.01 9.61
C ASP A 114 32.72 0.96 10.83
N GLU A 115 33.12 0.40 11.99
CA GLU A 115 33.48 0.96 13.31
C GLU A 115 32.31 1.23 14.30
N ALA A 116 31.97 0.26 15.19
CA ALA A 116 32.56 -0.08 16.52
C ALA A 116 32.13 0.94 17.61
N GLU A 117 31.51 0.61 18.76
CA GLU A 117 31.63 -0.51 19.71
C GLU A 117 30.28 -0.80 20.43
N ALA A 118 29.92 -2.08 20.60
CA ALA A 118 29.89 -2.86 21.86
C ALA A 118 28.87 -2.44 22.95
N SER A 119 27.77 -3.20 23.03
CA SER A 119 27.40 -3.87 24.28
C SER A 119 26.40 -5.00 24.01
N GLU A 120 26.73 -6.16 24.53
CA GLU A 120 26.06 -7.44 24.40
C GLU A 120 24.83 -7.47 25.31
N GLN A 121 23.70 -7.96 24.79
CA GLN A 121 22.71 -8.68 25.58
C GLN A 121 22.01 -9.68 24.66
N GLU A 122 22.28 -10.96 24.93
CA GLU A 122 21.76 -12.11 24.21
C GLU A 122 20.32 -12.42 24.64
N GLY A 123 19.49 -12.80 23.66
CA GLY A 123 18.41 -13.76 23.86
C GLY A 123 17.01 -13.20 24.13
N GLU A 124 16.25 -12.93 23.07
CA GLU A 124 15.03 -13.70 22.77
C GLU A 124 14.62 -13.43 21.31
N ALA A 125 14.40 -14.50 20.55
CA ALA A 125 13.94 -14.42 19.17
C ALA A 125 12.46 -14.00 19.15
N GLU A 126 12.21 -12.70 19.31
CA GLU A 126 10.90 -12.10 19.02
C GLU A 126 10.68 -12.24 17.51
N ALA A 127 9.87 -13.22 17.16
CA ALA A 127 9.28 -13.36 15.85
C ALA A 127 8.66 -12.01 15.49
N TRP A 128 9.28 -11.29 14.57
CA TRP A 128 8.72 -10.07 13.98
C TRP A 128 7.40 -10.43 13.29
N GLU A 129 6.32 -10.49 14.07
CA GLU A 129 4.99 -10.26 13.56
C GLU A 129 4.97 -8.77 13.21
N PRO A 130 4.90 -8.41 11.92
CA PRO A 130 4.80 -7.01 11.56
C PRO A 130 3.54 -6.47 12.27
N PRO A 131 3.63 -5.36 13.02
CA PRO A 131 2.47 -4.79 13.69
C PRO A 131 1.39 -4.59 12.63
N ALA A 132 0.19 -5.12 12.91
CA ALA A 132 -0.97 -4.93 12.06
C ALA A 132 -1.06 -3.42 11.76
N PRO A 133 -1.16 -3.00 10.48
CA PRO A 133 -1.25 -1.60 10.19
C PRO A 133 -2.66 -1.15 10.58
N GLU A 134 -2.81 -0.70 11.82
CA GLU A 134 -3.79 0.32 12.17
C GLU A 134 -3.44 1.54 11.33
N HIS A 135 -3.89 1.54 10.08
CA HIS A 135 -3.78 2.70 9.22
C HIS A 135 -4.58 3.82 9.90
N ASP A 136 -3.88 4.90 10.22
CA ASP A 136 -4.43 6.12 10.80
C ASP A 136 -5.71 6.52 10.05
N SER A 137 -6.76 6.86 10.79
CA SER A 137 -8.03 7.36 10.24
C SER A 137 -7.78 8.51 9.25
N LEU A 138 -6.73 9.31 9.52
CA LEU A 138 -6.27 10.37 8.64
C LEU A 138 -5.72 9.85 7.30
N GLU A 139 -4.96 8.75 7.31
CA GLU A 139 -4.43 8.13 6.10
C GLU A 139 -5.58 7.56 5.23
N LEU A 140 -6.58 6.95 5.86
CA LEU A 140 -7.79 6.46 5.20
C LEU A 140 -8.60 7.61 4.59
N PHE A 141 -8.74 8.72 5.31
CA PHE A 141 -9.39 9.93 4.84
C PHE A 141 -8.67 10.49 3.60
N PHE A 142 -7.35 10.70 3.67
CA PHE A 142 -6.60 11.22 2.53
C PHE A 142 -6.58 10.23 1.35
N ALA A 143 -6.57 8.92 1.60
CA ALA A 143 -6.70 7.92 0.55
C ALA A 143 -8.05 8.03 -0.17
N SER A 144 -9.14 8.27 0.58
CA SER A 144 -10.48 8.50 0.04
C SER A 144 -10.56 9.81 -0.77
N VAL A 145 -10.06 10.92 -0.20
CA VAL A 145 -10.01 12.23 -0.88
C VAL A 145 -9.17 12.16 -2.16
N CYS A 146 -8.07 11.42 -2.15
CA CYS A 146 -7.23 11.19 -3.33
C CYS A 146 -7.98 10.46 -4.45
N GLN A 147 -8.94 9.58 -4.14
CA GLN A 147 -9.74 8.89 -5.15
C GLN A 147 -10.70 9.86 -5.84
N SER A 148 -11.42 10.65 -5.06
CA SER A 148 -12.30 11.71 -5.58
C SER A 148 -11.53 12.74 -6.41
N ALA A 149 -10.35 13.13 -5.94
CA ALA A 149 -9.47 14.05 -6.66
C ALA A 149 -9.05 13.50 -8.04
N LYS A 150 -8.77 12.20 -8.15
CA LYS A 150 -8.31 11.57 -9.40
C LYS A 150 -9.37 11.53 -10.50
N ARG A 151 -10.65 11.64 -10.16
CA ARG A 151 -11.77 11.70 -11.12
C ARG A 151 -11.89 13.06 -11.81
N LEU A 152 -11.29 14.11 -11.25
CA LEU A 152 -11.32 15.46 -11.79
C LEU A 152 -10.27 15.68 -12.89
N PRO A 153 -10.48 16.59 -13.87
CA PRO A 153 -9.48 16.94 -14.87
C PRO A 153 -8.19 17.51 -14.25
N ARG A 154 -7.04 17.34 -14.93
CA ARG A 154 -5.71 17.71 -14.37
C ARG A 154 -5.60 19.15 -13.87
N LYS A 155 -6.25 20.11 -14.53
CA LYS A 155 -6.30 21.51 -14.09
C LYS A 155 -6.92 21.65 -12.69
N HIS A 156 -8.02 20.94 -12.44
CA HIS A 156 -8.71 20.93 -11.16
C HIS A 156 -7.95 20.15 -10.09
N GLN A 157 -7.26 19.06 -10.47
CA GLN A 157 -6.35 18.36 -9.55
C GLN A 157 -5.21 19.26 -9.06
N ALA A 158 -4.62 20.06 -9.94
CA ALA A 158 -3.56 21.00 -9.58
C ALA A 158 -4.08 22.09 -8.63
N ALA A 159 -5.27 22.64 -8.92
CA ALA A 159 -5.91 23.61 -8.03
C ALA A 159 -6.18 23.01 -6.64
N LEU A 160 -6.72 21.79 -6.56
CA LEU A 160 -7.00 21.12 -5.30
C LEU A 160 -5.72 20.86 -4.49
N LYS A 161 -4.64 20.40 -5.13
CA LYS A 161 -3.34 20.21 -4.47
C LYS A 161 -2.84 21.51 -3.84
N ARG A 162 -2.94 22.63 -4.56
CA ARG A 162 -2.56 23.94 -4.03
C ARG A 162 -3.40 24.32 -2.81
N HIS A 163 -4.72 24.15 -2.87
CA HIS A 163 -5.59 24.44 -1.73
C HIS A 163 -5.29 23.59 -0.49
N VAL A 164 -4.96 22.31 -0.67
CA VAL A 164 -4.57 21.43 0.44
C VAL A 164 -3.24 21.86 1.06
N LEU A 165 -2.25 22.23 0.23
CA LEU A 165 -0.97 22.74 0.73
C LEU A 165 -1.15 24.07 1.48
N ASP A 166 -1.95 24.99 0.94
CA ASP A 166 -2.24 26.27 1.60
C ASP A 166 -2.93 26.06 2.97
N ALA A 167 -3.84 25.09 3.07
CA ALA A 167 -4.50 24.74 4.32
C ALA A 167 -3.53 24.15 5.35
N LEU A 168 -2.61 23.29 4.92
CA LEU A 168 -1.57 22.72 5.79
C LEU A 168 -0.63 23.80 6.33
N LEU A 169 -0.14 24.69 5.45
CA LEU A 169 0.76 25.77 5.85
C LEU A 169 0.10 26.72 6.88
N ARG A 170 -1.20 26.98 6.76
CA ARG A 170 -1.95 27.77 7.75
C ARG A 170 -2.05 27.04 9.09
N ALA A 171 -2.42 25.77 9.07
CA ALA A 171 -2.53 24.97 10.28
C ALA A 171 -1.17 24.83 11.00
N GLU A 172 -0.07 24.71 10.25
CA GLU A 172 1.29 24.72 10.80
C GLU A 172 1.63 26.07 11.45
N ALA A 173 1.31 27.19 10.79
CA ALA A 173 1.55 28.52 11.34
C ALA A 173 0.73 28.79 12.62
N ASP A 174 -0.53 28.37 12.65
CA ASP A 174 -1.41 28.50 13.82
C ASP A 174 -0.87 27.64 14.99
N TRP A 175 -0.42 26.41 14.71
CA TRP A 175 0.21 25.54 15.71
C TRP A 175 1.49 26.17 16.30
N GLU A 176 2.34 26.77 15.45
CA GLU A 176 3.56 27.45 15.91
C GLU A 176 3.24 28.65 16.82
N ALA A 177 2.18 29.40 16.52
CA ALA A 177 1.71 30.51 17.34
C ALA A 177 1.21 30.03 18.71
N ASP A 178 0.34 29.01 18.75
CA ASP A 178 -0.18 28.44 20.00
C ASP A 178 0.95 27.89 20.91
N GLN A 179 1.99 27.32 20.31
CA GLN A 179 3.17 26.84 21.04
C GLN A 179 4.06 27.98 21.57
N ALA A 180 4.10 29.12 20.88
CA ALA A 180 4.84 30.30 21.32
C ALA A 180 4.12 30.99 22.48
N ASP A 181 2.80 31.13 22.41
CA ASP A 181 1.97 31.69 23.48
C ASP A 181 2.01 30.80 24.74
N SER A 182 1.93 29.47 24.58
CA SER A 182 2.06 28.53 25.70
C SER A 182 3.41 28.61 26.42
N LYS A 183 4.51 28.87 25.69
CA LYS A 183 5.84 29.10 26.27
C LYS A 183 5.96 30.46 26.95
N ALA A 184 5.29 31.48 26.41
CA ALA A 184 5.28 32.82 26.99
C ALA A 184 4.50 32.87 28.32
N ASP A 185 3.40 32.14 28.42
CA ASP A 185 2.61 32.03 29.65
C ASP A 185 3.34 31.24 30.75
N LEU A 186 3.98 30.11 30.41
CA LEU A 186 4.80 29.33 31.35
C LEU A 186 5.99 30.12 31.93
N ASN A 187 6.51 31.09 31.19
CA ASN A 187 7.64 31.90 31.62
C ASN A 187 7.23 33.14 32.43
N LYS A 188 5.92 33.36 32.60
CA LYS A 188 5.33 34.50 33.32
C LYS A 188 4.93 34.14 34.76
N ASP A 189 4.79 32.85 35.06
CA ASP A 189 4.48 32.31 36.40
C ASP A 189 5.72 32.15 37.31
N PHE A 190 6.91 32.56 36.85
CA PHE A 190 8.18 32.43 37.57
C PHE A 190 8.86 33.77 37.94
N ASP A 191 8.19 34.91 37.75
CA ASP A 191 8.66 36.26 38.14
C ASP A 191 7.82 36.85 39.29
#